data_AF-A0A8F5BRT1-F1
#
_entry.id   AF-A0A8F5BRT1-F1
#
_cell.length_a   1.000
_cell.length_b   1.000
_cell.length_c   1.000
_cell.angle_alpha   90.00
_cell.angle_beta   90.00
_cell.angle_gamma   90.00
#
_symmetry.space_group_name_H-M   'P 1'
#
loop_
_entity.id
_entity.type
_entity.pdbx_description
1 polymer ?
#
loop_
_entity_poly.entity_id
_entity_poly.type
_entity_poly.pdbx_seq_one_letter_code
_entity_poly.pdbx_strand_id
1 'polypeptide(L)'
;MEISLKPIIFLVVFIIVGIALFGPINSVVNNVTTSGTYTTIVSGTVTTSSFVSNPQYVGSNNATIVALVPLFYILVLIIVPAVVAYKLYKEE
;
A
#
# COMPACT_ATOMS: atom_id res chain seq x y z
N MET A 1 10.13 -32.50 11.94
CA MET A 1 9.92 -31.43 10.96
C MET A 1 10.50 -30.17 11.56
N GLU A 2 11.69 -29.78 11.11
CA GLU A 2 12.34 -28.58 11.61
C GLU A 2 12.07 -27.45 10.63
N ILE A 3 11.04 -26.66 10.93
CA ILE A 3 10.76 -25.47 10.14
C ILE A 3 11.91 -24.48 10.35
N SER A 4 12.51 -24.01 9.25
CA SER A 4 13.60 -23.05 9.37
C SER A 4 13.06 -21.72 9.93
N LEU A 5 13.74 -21.16 10.92
CA LEU A 5 13.32 -19.89 11.54
C LEU A 5 13.37 -18.71 10.55
N LYS A 6 14.26 -18.80 9.55
CA LYS A 6 14.48 -17.77 8.53
C LYS A 6 13.22 -17.41 7.71
N PRO A 7 12.51 -18.35 7.05
CA PRO A 7 11.27 -18.03 6.32
C PRO A 7 10.16 -17.49 7.22
N ILE A 8 10.08 -17.93 8.48
CA ILE A 8 9.09 -17.42 9.44
C ILE A 8 9.37 -15.96 9.79
N ILE A 9 10.63 -15.64 10.14
CA ILE A 9 11.03 -14.25 10.45
C ILE A 9 10.77 -13.35 9.25
N PHE A 10 11.11 -13.80 8.05
CA PHE A 10 10.82 -13.05 6.82
C PHE A 10 9.34 -12.74 6.67
N LEU A 11 8.47 -13.74 6.87
CA LEU A 11 7.02 -13.58 6.69
C LEU A 11 6.42 -12.60 7.70
N VAL A 12 6.85 -12.66 8.96
CA VAL A 12 6.40 -11.74 10.01
C VAL A 12 6.82 -10.30 9.69
N VAL A 13 8.09 -10.08 9.31
CA VAL A 13 8.58 -8.73 8.94
C VAL A 13 7.86 -8.21 7.70
N PHE A 14 7.68 -9.05 6.69
CA PHE A 14 6.97 -8.70 5.46
C PHE A 14 5.54 -8.25 5.74
N ILE A 15 4.81 -8.97 6.60
CA ILE A 15 3.44 -8.62 6.97
C ILE A 15 3.41 -7.29 7.74
N ILE A 16 4.28 -7.10 8.75
CA ILE A 16 4.30 -5.88 9.56
C ILE A 16 4.60 -4.65 8.68
N VAL A 17 5.66 -4.72 7.87
CA VAL A 17 6.02 -3.65 6.93
C VAL A 17 4.91 -3.45 5.91
N GLY A 18 4.35 -4.56 5.41
CA GLY A 18 3.24 -4.61 4.49
C GLY A 18 2.05 -3.78 4.96
N ILE A 19 1.56 -4.05 6.17
CA ILE A 19 0.41 -3.36 6.75
C ILE A 19 0.76 -1.89 7.06
N ALA A 20 1.96 -1.63 7.60
CA ALA A 20 2.39 -0.28 7.96
C ALA A 20 2.45 0.68 6.76
N LEU A 21 2.89 0.19 5.59
CA LEU A 21 3.02 1.00 4.39
C LEU A 21 1.71 1.19 3.62
N PHE A 22 0.66 0.41 3.90
CA PHE A 22 -0.62 0.53 3.20
C PHE A 22 -1.25 1.91 3.35
N GLY A 23 -1.23 2.47 4.58
CA GLY A 23 -1.77 3.81 4.87
C GLY A 23 -1.09 4.91 4.05
N PRO A 24 0.25 5.06 4.14
CA PRO A 24 1.00 6.02 3.32
C PRO A 24 0.77 5.86 1.82
N ILE A 25 0.77 4.63 1.29
CA ILE A 25 0.54 4.36 -0.14
C ILE A 25 -0.84 4.87 -0.56
N ASN A 26 -1.90 4.52 0.19
CA ASN A 26 -3.25 4.94 -0.12
C ASN A 26 -3.41 6.47 -0.03
N SER A 27 -2.74 7.11 0.93
CA SER A 27 -2.72 8.57 1.06
C SER A 27 -2.07 9.24 -0.14
N VAL A 28 -0.90 8.77 -0.58
CA VAL A 28 -0.22 9.32 -1.76
C VAL A 28 -1.06 9.13 -3.02
N VAL A 29 -1.61 7.94 -3.23
CA VAL A 29 -2.48 7.65 -4.38
C VAL A 29 -3.68 8.60 -4.40
N ASN A 30 -4.39 8.76 -3.29
CA ASN A 30 -5.53 9.66 -3.22
C ASN A 30 -5.15 11.13 -3.49
N ASN A 31 -4.01 11.59 -2.98
CA ASN A 31 -3.55 12.96 -3.21
C ASN A 31 -3.23 13.26 -4.68
N VAL A 32 -2.79 12.26 -5.45
CA VAL A 32 -2.44 12.45 -6.87
C VAL A 32 -3.60 12.17 -7.83
N THR A 33 -4.55 11.31 -7.43
CA THR A 33 -5.71 10.95 -8.28
C THR A 33 -6.94 11.80 -8.01
N THR A 34 -7.10 12.31 -6.79
CA THR A 34 -8.31 13.01 -6.35
C THR A 34 -7.95 14.42 -5.91
N SER A 35 -8.47 15.42 -6.62
CA SER A 35 -8.33 16.81 -6.20
C SER A 35 -9.11 17.04 -4.92
N GLY A 36 -8.52 17.75 -3.97
CA GLY A 36 -9.14 17.96 -2.68
C GLY A 36 -8.43 19.01 -1.85
N THR A 37 -9.02 19.29 -0.70
CA THR A 37 -8.52 20.25 0.26
C THR A 37 -8.46 19.56 1.62
N TYR A 38 -7.33 19.64 2.30
CA TYR A 38 -7.25 19.21 3.70
C TYR A 38 -6.95 20.39 4.62
N THR A 39 -7.60 20.38 5.77
CA THR A 39 -7.39 21.34 6.84
C THR A 39 -6.56 20.68 7.94
N THR A 40 -5.40 21.25 8.24
CA THR A 40 -4.57 20.83 9.38
C THR A 40 -4.53 21.95 10.39
N ILE A 41 -4.65 21.60 11.68
CA ILE A 41 -4.49 22.56 12.77
C ILE A 41 -3.07 22.40 13.30
N VAL A 42 -2.23 23.40 13.03
CA VAL A 42 -0.86 23.45 13.55
C VAL A 42 -0.80 24.58 14.55
N SER A 43 -0.58 24.24 15.83
CA SER A 43 -0.50 25.21 16.93
C SER A 43 -1.67 26.18 16.99
N GLY A 44 -2.90 25.68 16.85
CA GLY A 44 -4.14 26.48 16.91
C GLY A 44 -4.45 27.29 15.66
N THR A 45 -3.59 27.26 14.62
CA THR A 45 -3.86 27.89 13.33
C THR A 45 -4.42 26.87 12.35
N VAL A 46 -5.57 27.18 11.75
CA VAL A 46 -6.18 26.36 10.69
C VAL A 46 -5.46 26.64 9.38
N THR A 47 -4.63 25.70 8.94
CA THR A 47 -3.96 25.73 7.64
C THR A 47 -4.76 24.89 6.66
N THR A 48 -5.28 25.53 5.62
CA THR A 48 -6.01 24.84 4.54
C THR A 48 -5.06 24.67 3.37
N SER A 49 -4.74 23.43 3.01
CA SER A 49 -3.90 23.12 1.85
C SER A 49 -4.74 22.43 0.78
N SER A 50 -4.57 22.85 -0.46
CA SER A 50 -5.32 22.35 -1.62
C SER A 50 -4.39 21.70 -2.62
N PHE A 51 -4.83 20.59 -3.19
CA PHE A 51 -4.08 19.78 -4.14
C PHE A 51 -4.91 19.59 -5.39
N VAL A 52 -4.28 19.82 -6.53
CA VAL A 52 -4.87 19.59 -7.84
C VAL A 52 -4.46 18.19 -8.28
N SER A 53 -5.43 17.37 -8.67
CA SER A 53 -5.14 16.05 -9.25
C SER A 53 -4.29 16.24 -10.50
N ASN A 54 -3.31 15.36 -10.72
CA ASN A 54 -2.46 15.47 -11.90
C ASN A 54 -3.06 14.66 -13.06
N PRO A 55 -3.54 15.31 -14.14
CA PRO A 55 -4.22 14.63 -15.25
C PRO A 55 -3.31 13.67 -16.04
N GLN A 56 -1.99 13.78 -15.90
CA GLN A 56 -1.04 12.86 -16.54
C GLN A 56 -1.08 11.45 -15.91
N TYR A 57 -1.50 11.31 -14.64
CA TYR A 57 -1.61 10.01 -13.96
C TYR A 57 -2.95 9.28 -14.18
N VAL A 58 -3.94 9.92 -14.82
CA VAL A 58 -5.32 9.40 -14.94
C VAL A 58 -5.64 8.67 -16.24
N GLY A 59 -4.75 8.70 -17.24
CA GLY A 59 -4.97 8.05 -18.54
C GLY A 59 -6.19 8.62 -19.30
N SER A 60 -6.35 8.27 -20.58
CA SER A 60 -7.39 8.85 -21.44
C SER A 60 -8.84 8.43 -21.10
N ASN A 61 -9.03 7.43 -20.24
CA ASN A 61 -10.33 6.78 -19.96
C ASN A 61 -10.76 6.85 -18.48
N ASN A 62 -10.28 7.81 -17.69
CA ASN A 62 -10.62 8.00 -16.27
C ASN A 62 -10.29 6.81 -15.33
N ALA A 63 -9.74 5.71 -15.85
CA ALA A 63 -9.20 4.60 -15.08
C ALA A 63 -7.73 4.89 -14.77
N THR A 64 -7.48 5.58 -13.66
CA THR A 64 -6.15 5.82 -13.11
C THR A 64 -5.43 4.49 -12.87
N ILE A 65 -4.41 4.15 -13.68
CA ILE A 65 -3.49 3.03 -13.40
C ILE A 65 -2.94 3.15 -11.96
N VAL A 66 -2.74 4.38 -11.50
CA VAL A 66 -2.31 4.68 -10.12
C VAL A 66 -3.35 4.29 -9.06
N ALA A 67 -4.65 4.34 -9.35
CA ALA A 67 -5.68 3.89 -8.40
C ALA A 67 -5.74 2.37 -8.24
N LEU A 68 -5.14 1.61 -9.15
CA LEU A 68 -4.98 0.17 -9.00
C LEU A 68 -3.83 -0.21 -8.04
N VAL A 69 -2.95 0.73 -7.68
CA VAL A 69 -1.77 0.46 -6.84
C VAL A 69 -2.15 -0.07 -5.46
N PRO A 70 -3.11 0.50 -4.71
CA PRO A 70 -3.52 -0.04 -3.41
C PRO A 70 -4.08 -1.46 -3.52
N LEU A 71 -4.84 -1.74 -4.57
CA LEU A 71 -5.40 -3.07 -4.82
C LEU A 71 -4.30 -4.08 -5.14
N PHE A 72 -3.39 -3.75 -6.05
CA PHE A 72 -2.25 -4.60 -6.38
C PHE A 72 -1.35 -4.85 -5.16
N TYR A 73 -1.17 -3.84 -4.31
CA TYR A 73 -0.42 -3.95 -3.07
C TYR A 73 -1.06 -4.96 -2.10
N ILE A 74 -2.38 -4.91 -1.91
CA ILE A 74 -3.11 -5.90 -1.09
C ILE A 74 -2.95 -7.31 -1.68
N LEU A 75 -3.05 -7.45 -3.01
CA LEU A 75 -2.87 -8.75 -3.67
C LEU A 75 -1.47 -9.32 -3.38
N VAL A 76 -0.42 -8.51 -3.50
CA VAL A 76 0.95 -8.93 -3.17
C VAL A 76 1.08 -9.31 -1.70
N LEU A 77 0.46 -8.55 -0.79
CA LEU A 77 0.48 -8.81 0.65
C LEU A 77 -0.15 -10.17 1.00
N ILE A 78 -1.11 -10.66 0.21
CA ILE A 78 -1.76 -11.96 0.41
C ILE A 78 -1.02 -13.08 -0.34
N ILE A 79 -0.62 -12.83 -1.58
CA ILE A 79 0.00 -13.84 -2.46
C ILE A 79 1.36 -14.27 -1.93
N VAL A 80 2.19 -13.32 -1.46
CA VAL A 80 3.55 -13.64 -1.00
C VAL A 80 3.54 -14.62 0.21
N PRO A 81 2.78 -14.36 1.29
CA PRO A 81 2.64 -15.33 2.37
C PRO A 81 2.09 -16.68 1.92
N ALA A 82 1.10 -16.68 1.02
CA ALA A 82 0.51 -17.92 0.50
C ALA A 82 1.55 -18.76 -0.27
N VAL A 83 2.38 -18.13 -1.11
CA VAL A 83 3.44 -18.82 -1.85
C VAL A 83 4.53 -19.34 -0.92
N VAL A 84 4.93 -18.56 0.10
CA VAL A 84 5.92 -19.01 1.09
C VAL A 84 5.38 -20.19 1.89
N ALA A 85 4.13 -20.13 2.37
CA ALA A 85 3.49 -21.23 3.07
C ALA A 85 3.37 -22.49 2.19
N TYR A 86 2.99 -22.32 0.92
CA TYR A 86 2.92 -23.44 -0.03
C TYR A 86 4.29 -24.09 -0.26
N LYS A 87 5.36 -23.29 -0.38
CA LYS A 87 6.72 -23.82 -0.52
C LYS A 87 7.16 -24.58 0.72
N LEU A 88 6.89 -24.05 1.91
CA LEU A 88 7.19 -24.74 3.17
C LEU A 88 6.46 -26.08 3.25
N TYR A 89 5.18 -26.13 2.88
CA TYR A 89 4.40 -27.36 2.87
C TYR A 89 4.89 -28.39 1.84
N LYS A 90 5.40 -27.95 0.68
CA LYS A 90 5.85 -28.85 -0.40
C LYS A 90 7.31 -29.30 -0.25
N GLU A 91 8.14 -28.48 0.37
CA GLU A 91 9.55 -28.80 0.67
C GLU A 91 9.68 -29.71 1.91
N GLU A 92 8.60 -29.84 2.70
CA GLU A 92 8.36 -30.91 3.68
C GLU A 92 7.90 -32.22 3.03
#